data_AF-A0A2D0HH12-F1
#
_entry.id   AF-A0A2D0HH12-F1
#
_cell.length_a   1.000
_cell.length_b   1.000
_cell.length_c   1.000
_cell.angle_alpha   90.00
_cell.angle_beta   90.00
_cell.angle_gamma   90.00
#
_symmetry.space_group_name_H-M   'P 1'
#
loop_
_entity.id
_entity.type
_entity.pdbx_description
1 polymer ?
#
loop_
_entity_poly.entity_id
_entity_poly.type
_entity_poly.pdbx_seq_one_letter_code
_entity_poly.pdbx_strand_id
1 'polypeptide(L)'
;MQRQVDDKFEEMYKIESELNQLNQQSLVQVESDNIPFTNRDAAINEITAINSPPYRLVTAPEGYGKTEFLKQILGRFQELQWCCAYAPISGYETIENLEKRLANSLQLTLPEGHDFNWGERLGSLLHRNWAKWQSQGKKGIVLLIDLDGCAPQKQRLNELFNDFKEFAWRIEKCLKELQFFKDNSRRLRVVIAARCLIDLPLDRTFPKLILSPF
;
A
#
# COMPACT_ATOMS: atom_id res chain seq x y z
N MET A 1 -27.94 29.02 21.70
CA MET A 1 -27.85 27.81 20.86
C MET A 1 -26.68 27.88 19.89
N GLN A 2 -26.57 28.87 18.99
CA GLN A 2 -25.44 28.96 18.03
C GLN A 2 -24.05 28.94 18.71
N ARG A 3 -23.83 29.79 19.72
CA ARG A 3 -22.55 29.83 20.47
C ARG A 3 -22.15 28.51 21.13
N GLN A 4 -23.11 27.75 21.65
CA GLN A 4 -22.84 26.44 22.26
C GLN A 4 -22.47 25.36 21.25
N VAL A 5 -22.87 25.53 19.99
CA VAL A 5 -22.50 24.64 18.90
C VAL A 5 -21.09 25.00 18.43
N ASP A 6 -20.79 26.29 18.28
CA ASP A 6 -19.47 26.78 17.89
C ASP A 6 -18.39 26.40 18.93
N ASP A 7 -18.70 26.53 20.22
CA ASP A 7 -17.80 26.13 21.32
C ASP A 7 -17.49 24.62 21.29
N LYS A 8 -18.46 23.78 20.89
CA LYS A 8 -18.26 22.33 20.75
C LYS A 8 -17.40 21.94 19.55
N PHE A 9 -17.49 22.69 18.45
CA PHE A 9 -16.64 22.45 17.28
C PHE A 9 -15.19 22.81 17.58
N GLU A 10 -14.94 23.91 18.26
CA GLU A 10 -13.59 24.30 18.71
C GLU A 10 -13.00 23.27 19.69
N GLU A 11 -13.82 22.74 20.60
CA GLU A 11 -13.40 21.67 21.51
C GLU A 11 -13.06 20.37 20.76
N MET A 12 -13.83 20.01 19.72
CA MET A 12 -13.52 18.87 18.85
C MET A 12 -12.21 19.06 18.06
N TYR A 13 -11.97 20.24 17.48
CA TYR A 13 -10.73 20.52 16.75
C TYR A 13 -9.51 20.45 17.66
N LYS A 14 -9.66 20.88 18.92
CA LYS A 14 -8.60 20.79 19.93
C LYS A 14 -8.30 19.33 20.29
N ILE A 15 -9.32 18.51 20.51
CA ILE A 15 -9.17 17.07 20.79
C ILE A 15 -8.52 16.34 19.61
N GLU A 16 -8.90 16.65 18.37
CA GLU A 16 -8.32 16.03 17.17
C GLU A 16 -6.85 16.46 16.96
N SER A 17 -6.51 17.71 17.29
CA SER A 17 -5.13 18.19 17.29
C SER A 17 -4.28 17.50 18.37
N GLU A 18 -4.80 17.36 19.59
CA GLU A 18 -4.14 16.67 20.69
C GLU A 18 -3.96 15.17 20.40
N LEU A 19 -4.95 14.50 19.78
CA LEU A 19 -4.84 13.11 19.30
C LEU A 19 -3.78 12.97 18.20
N ASN A 20 -3.71 13.91 17.27
CA ASN A 20 -2.69 13.90 16.22
C ASN A 20 -1.28 14.15 16.80
N GLN A 21 -1.14 15.01 17.81
CA GLN A 21 0.12 15.22 18.52
C GLN A 21 0.51 13.99 19.36
N LEU A 22 -0.43 13.33 20.04
CA LEU A 22 -0.20 12.09 20.77
C LEU A 22 0.19 10.93 19.82
N ASN A 23 -0.42 10.85 18.64
CA ASN A 23 -0.03 9.88 17.61
C ASN A 23 1.37 10.19 17.04
N GLN A 24 1.73 11.47 16.89
CA GLN A 24 3.08 11.86 16.47
C GLN A 24 4.14 11.64 17.56
N GLN A 25 3.79 11.80 18.85
CA GLN A 25 4.68 11.53 19.98
C GLN A 25 4.82 10.02 20.27
N SER A 26 3.74 9.24 20.08
CA SER A 26 3.78 7.77 20.19
C SER A 26 4.62 7.12 19.09
N LEU A 27 4.85 7.83 17.98
CA LEU A 27 5.80 7.40 16.94
C LEU A 27 7.27 7.64 17.33
N VAL A 28 7.57 8.39 18.41
CA VAL A 28 8.94 8.82 18.73
C VAL A 28 9.54 8.16 19.98
N GLN A 29 8.77 7.58 20.92
CA GLN A 29 9.37 6.88 22.06
C GLN A 29 8.59 5.65 22.52
N VAL A 30 8.89 4.52 21.89
CA VAL A 30 9.02 3.23 22.59
C VAL A 30 10.29 2.59 22.02
N GLU A 31 11.44 2.84 22.65
CA GLU A 31 12.56 1.89 22.58
C GLU A 31 12.10 0.66 23.36
N SER A 32 11.21 -0.13 22.74
CA SER A 32 11.11 -1.54 23.05
C SER A 32 12.47 -2.13 22.71
N ASP A 33 12.98 -3.03 23.54
CA ASP A 33 14.10 -3.92 23.19
C ASP A 33 13.86 -4.48 21.79
N ASN A 34 14.40 -3.79 20.78
CA ASN A 34 14.17 -4.10 19.38
C ASN A 34 15.08 -5.28 19.12
N ILE A 35 14.56 -6.48 19.35
CA ILE A 35 15.06 -7.66 18.66
C ILE A 35 15.07 -7.22 17.19
N PRO A 36 16.27 -7.11 16.58
CA PRO A 36 16.32 -6.65 15.22
C PRO A 36 15.45 -7.57 14.39
N PHE A 37 14.84 -7.01 13.34
CA PHE A 37 14.06 -7.80 12.41
C PHE A 37 15.01 -8.61 11.51
N THR A 38 15.85 -9.44 12.12
CA THR A 38 17.18 -9.82 11.62
C THR A 38 17.19 -10.95 10.58
N ASN A 39 16.04 -11.42 10.10
CA ASN A 39 15.97 -12.58 9.19
C ASN A 39 15.14 -12.32 7.92
N ARG A 40 15.03 -11.05 7.47
CA ARG A 40 14.21 -10.69 6.29
C ARG A 40 14.92 -9.90 5.20
N ASP A 41 16.19 -9.58 5.38
CA ASP A 41 16.96 -8.79 4.40
C ASP A 41 16.97 -9.43 3.02
N ALA A 42 17.10 -10.76 2.92
CA ALA A 42 17.05 -11.46 1.64
C ALA A 42 15.70 -11.24 0.92
N ALA A 43 14.59 -11.33 1.64
CA ALA A 43 13.25 -11.11 1.12
C ALA A 43 13.02 -9.64 0.73
N ILE A 44 13.48 -8.70 1.54
CA ILE A 44 13.42 -7.26 1.25
C ILE A 44 14.24 -6.95 -0.01
N ASN A 45 15.47 -7.47 -0.09
CA ASN A 45 16.35 -7.31 -1.24
C ASN A 45 15.76 -7.92 -2.50
N GLU A 46 15.12 -9.08 -2.40
CA GLU A 46 14.45 -9.72 -3.54
C GLU A 46 13.30 -8.84 -4.07
N ILE A 47 12.44 -8.31 -3.21
CA ILE A 47 11.30 -7.48 -3.60
C ILE A 47 11.75 -6.13 -4.17
N THR A 48 12.77 -5.53 -3.56
CA THR A 48 13.28 -4.20 -3.93
C THR A 48 14.30 -4.23 -5.07
N ALA A 49 14.76 -5.41 -5.48
CA ALA A 49 15.63 -5.57 -6.64
C ALA A 49 14.99 -5.00 -7.91
N ILE A 50 15.81 -4.36 -8.73
CA ILE A 50 15.38 -3.76 -10.01
C ILE A 50 14.75 -4.80 -10.95
N ASN A 51 15.20 -6.06 -10.86
CA ASN A 51 14.74 -7.16 -11.69
C ASN A 51 13.63 -8.01 -11.07
N SER A 52 13.14 -7.63 -9.89
CA SER A 52 12.03 -8.35 -9.26
C SER A 52 10.77 -8.33 -10.15
N PRO A 53 9.87 -9.30 -9.99
CA PRO A 53 8.54 -9.24 -10.57
C PRO A 53 7.74 -8.03 -10.06
N PRO A 54 6.84 -7.47 -10.89
CA PRO A 54 6.01 -6.33 -10.51
C PRO A 54 4.99 -6.64 -9.41
N TYR A 55 4.64 -7.91 -9.22
CA TYR A 55 3.58 -8.33 -8.30
C TYR A 55 4.13 -9.32 -7.28
N ARG A 56 3.81 -9.12 -6.00
CA ARG A 56 4.18 -10.03 -4.91
C ARG A 56 3.05 -10.13 -3.89
N LEU A 57 2.80 -11.35 -3.44
CA LEU A 57 1.90 -11.63 -2.33
C LEU A 57 2.72 -12.19 -1.18
N VAL A 58 2.83 -11.42 -0.10
CA VAL A 58 3.56 -11.76 1.12
C VAL A 58 2.57 -12.36 2.12
N THR A 59 2.82 -13.57 2.58
CA THR A 59 1.88 -14.24 3.49
C THR A 59 2.56 -14.82 4.72
N ALA A 60 1.88 -14.70 5.86
CA ALA A 60 2.35 -15.22 7.13
C ALA A 60 1.19 -15.31 8.14
N PRO A 61 1.28 -16.18 9.17
CA PRO A 61 0.37 -16.16 10.31
C PRO A 61 0.34 -14.80 11.03
N GLU A 62 -0.61 -14.63 11.95
CA GLU A 62 -0.66 -13.48 12.85
C GLU A 62 0.58 -13.42 13.75
N GLY A 63 1.07 -12.22 14.06
CA GLY A 63 2.28 -12.01 14.89
C GLY A 63 3.62 -12.14 14.15
N TYR A 64 3.64 -12.48 12.86
CA TYR A 64 4.89 -12.69 12.09
C TYR A 64 5.51 -11.40 11.52
N GLY A 65 5.05 -10.22 11.98
CA GLY A 65 5.63 -8.93 11.61
C GLY A 65 5.43 -8.53 10.14
N LYS A 66 4.30 -8.89 9.51
CA LYS A 66 4.00 -8.52 8.10
C LYS A 66 3.93 -7.01 7.88
N THR A 67 3.23 -6.29 8.76
CA THR A 67 3.13 -4.83 8.73
C THR A 67 4.52 -4.20 8.88
N GLU A 68 5.34 -4.74 9.79
CA GLU A 68 6.72 -4.28 9.97
C GLU A 68 7.60 -4.56 8.75
N PHE A 69 7.45 -5.75 8.15
CA PHE A 69 8.10 -6.09 6.87
C PHE A 69 7.73 -5.11 5.75
N LEU A 70 6.45 -4.73 5.61
CA LEU A 70 6.03 -3.73 4.63
C LEU A 70 6.62 -2.34 4.92
N LYS A 71 6.72 -1.93 6.19
CA LYS A 71 7.38 -0.66 6.56
C LYS A 71 8.86 -0.65 6.18
N GLN A 72 9.56 -1.76 6.35
CA GLN A 72 10.97 -1.86 5.93
C GLN A 72 11.11 -1.84 4.39
N ILE A 73 10.21 -2.53 3.67
CA ILE A 73 10.14 -2.42 2.21
C ILE A 73 9.87 -0.98 1.77
N LEU A 74 8.95 -0.29 2.45
CA LEU A 74 8.65 1.13 2.20
C LEU A 74 9.91 1.98 2.35
N GLY A 75 10.61 1.87 3.47
CA GLY A 75 11.87 2.59 3.71
C GLY A 75 12.90 2.32 2.61
N ARG A 76 13.06 1.05 2.21
CA ARG A 76 14.00 0.66 1.16
C ARG A 76 13.64 1.26 -0.21
N PHE A 77 12.36 1.29 -0.59
CA PHE A 77 11.95 1.93 -1.83
C PHE A 77 12.10 3.46 -1.79
N GLN A 78 11.90 4.08 -0.63
CA GLN A 78 12.15 5.51 -0.43
C GLN A 78 13.65 5.84 -0.62
N GLU A 79 14.56 5.05 -0.04
CA GLU A 79 16.01 5.17 -0.26
C GLU A 79 16.37 5.05 -1.75
N LEU A 80 15.73 4.11 -2.44
CA LEU A 80 15.89 3.89 -3.88
C LEU A 80 15.24 4.98 -4.76
N GLN A 81 14.64 6.01 -4.15
CA GLN A 81 13.94 7.10 -4.84
C GLN A 81 12.73 6.64 -5.66
N TRP A 82 11.89 5.76 -5.12
CA TRP A 82 10.61 5.40 -5.74
C TRP A 82 9.47 6.28 -5.21
N CYS A 83 8.41 6.42 -5.99
CA CYS A 83 7.13 6.93 -5.53
C CYS A 83 6.44 5.82 -4.73
N CYS A 84 6.25 6.04 -3.44
CA CYS A 84 5.79 4.98 -2.55
C CYS A 84 4.40 5.30 -2.00
N ALA A 85 3.47 4.36 -2.17
CA ALA A 85 2.16 4.39 -1.55
C ALA A 85 2.04 3.24 -0.56
N TYR A 86 1.54 3.51 0.63
CA TYR A 86 1.19 2.49 1.62
C TYR A 86 -0.28 2.66 2.01
N ALA A 87 -1.04 1.58 1.98
CA ALA A 87 -2.43 1.60 2.41
C ALA A 87 -2.77 0.31 3.18
N PRO A 88 -3.18 0.43 4.45
CA PRO A 88 -3.85 -0.66 5.13
C PRO A 88 -5.29 -0.76 4.64
N ILE A 89 -5.77 -1.99 4.47
CA ILE A 89 -7.15 -2.28 4.11
C ILE A 89 -7.63 -3.50 4.90
N SER A 90 -8.85 -3.43 5.43
CA SER A 90 -9.52 -4.58 6.04
C SER A 90 -10.18 -5.47 4.98
N GLY A 91 -10.43 -6.74 5.33
CA GLY A 91 -11.09 -7.70 4.43
C GLY A 91 -12.53 -7.34 4.02
N TYR A 92 -13.15 -6.36 4.69
CA TYR A 92 -14.53 -5.92 4.43
C TYR A 92 -14.60 -4.61 3.66
N GLU A 93 -13.47 -3.91 3.48
CA GLU A 93 -13.42 -2.70 2.68
C GLU A 93 -13.46 -3.01 1.17
N THR A 94 -13.81 -2.00 0.38
CA THR A 94 -13.88 -2.07 -1.08
C THR A 94 -12.56 -1.64 -1.71
N ILE A 95 -12.31 -2.03 -2.97
CA ILE A 95 -11.15 -1.51 -3.72
C ILE A 95 -11.20 0.00 -3.91
N GLU A 96 -12.39 0.61 -3.92
CA GLU A 96 -12.50 2.07 -3.95
C GLU A 96 -11.93 2.71 -2.68
N ASN A 97 -12.11 2.09 -1.51
CA ASN A 97 -11.48 2.57 -0.28
C ASN A 97 -9.95 2.44 -0.36
N LEU A 98 -9.45 1.33 -0.92
CA LEU A 98 -8.03 1.15 -1.15
C LEU A 98 -7.46 2.22 -2.09
N GLU A 99 -8.14 2.46 -3.20
CA GLU A 99 -7.76 3.46 -4.20
C GLU A 99 -7.59 4.83 -3.54
N LYS A 100 -8.58 5.26 -2.74
CA LYS A 100 -8.55 6.52 -1.99
C LYS A 100 -7.35 6.59 -1.06
N ARG A 101 -7.09 5.52 -0.29
CA ARG A 101 -5.95 5.47 0.64
C ARG A 101 -4.60 5.54 -0.10
N LEU A 102 -4.45 4.84 -1.23
CA LEU A 102 -3.24 4.86 -2.04
C LEU A 102 -3.02 6.24 -2.69
N ALA A 103 -4.07 6.85 -3.24
CA ALA A 103 -4.00 8.21 -3.79
C ALA A 103 -3.60 9.22 -2.72
N ASN A 104 -4.23 9.17 -1.54
CA ASN A 104 -3.91 10.03 -0.41
C ASN A 104 -2.47 9.83 0.07
N SER A 105 -1.98 8.58 0.14
CA SER A 105 -0.59 8.27 0.49
C SER A 105 0.42 8.89 -0.49
N LEU A 106 0.02 9.10 -1.74
CA LEU A 106 0.83 9.76 -2.78
C LEU A 106 0.59 11.27 -2.86
N GLN A 107 -0.25 11.82 -1.98
CA GLN A 107 -0.71 13.22 -2.00
C GLN A 107 -1.39 13.59 -3.33
N LEU A 108 -2.18 12.66 -3.87
CA LEU A 108 -2.96 12.84 -5.08
C LEU A 108 -4.45 12.98 -4.74
N THR A 109 -5.08 13.98 -5.32
CA THR A 109 -6.54 14.14 -5.24
C THR A 109 -7.21 13.30 -6.33
N LEU A 110 -8.12 12.42 -5.93
CA LEU A 110 -8.96 11.70 -6.88
C LEU A 110 -9.97 12.65 -7.52
N PRO A 111 -10.16 12.57 -8.86
CA PRO A 111 -11.19 13.35 -9.52
C PRO A 111 -12.57 12.92 -9.04
N GLU A 112 -13.48 13.88 -8.86
CA GLU A 112 -14.88 13.61 -8.60
C GLU A 112 -15.54 13.01 -9.85
N GLY A 113 -16.38 11.98 -9.67
CA GLY A 113 -17.12 11.33 -10.76
C GLY A 113 -16.86 9.82 -10.89
N HIS A 114 -17.82 9.13 -11.50
CA HIS A 114 -17.82 7.66 -11.65
C HIS A 114 -17.42 7.19 -13.06
N ASP A 115 -16.89 8.07 -13.90
CA ASP A 115 -16.66 7.79 -15.33
C ASP A 115 -15.61 6.69 -15.57
N PHE A 116 -14.73 6.46 -14.59
CA PHE A 116 -13.66 5.47 -14.67
C PHE A 116 -13.74 4.50 -13.49
N ASN A 117 -13.32 3.26 -13.71
CA ASN A 117 -13.18 2.29 -12.64
C ASN A 117 -12.02 2.65 -11.70
N TRP A 118 -12.05 2.14 -10.46
CA TRP A 118 -11.07 2.44 -9.40
C TRP A 118 -9.59 2.26 -9.81
N GLY A 119 -9.29 1.37 -10.75
CA GLY A 119 -7.91 1.08 -11.15
C GLY A 119 -7.45 1.98 -12.28
N GLU A 120 -8.39 2.37 -13.14
CA GLU A 120 -8.16 3.29 -14.26
C GLU A 120 -8.02 4.72 -13.76
N ARG A 121 -8.80 5.10 -12.74
CA ARG A 121 -8.68 6.40 -12.05
C ARG A 121 -7.31 6.56 -11.42
N LEU A 122 -6.89 5.64 -10.53
CA LEU A 122 -5.55 5.69 -9.94
C LEU A 122 -4.46 5.58 -11.02
N GLY A 123 -4.58 4.63 -11.96
CA GLY A 123 -3.63 4.46 -13.06
C GLY A 123 -3.44 5.75 -13.88
N SER A 124 -4.53 6.45 -14.20
CA SER A 124 -4.51 7.73 -14.90
C SER A 124 -3.84 8.83 -14.08
N LEU A 125 -4.09 8.89 -12.77
CA LEU A 125 -3.43 9.85 -11.89
C LEU A 125 -1.93 9.60 -11.81
N LEU A 126 -1.52 8.34 -11.62
CA LEU A 126 -0.11 7.96 -11.63
C LEU A 126 0.55 8.33 -12.96
N HIS A 127 -0.11 8.04 -14.08
CA HIS A 127 0.37 8.38 -15.42
C HIS A 127 0.59 9.90 -15.58
N ARG A 128 -0.41 10.73 -15.25
CA ARG A 128 -0.34 12.19 -15.39
C ARG A 128 0.74 12.82 -14.51
N ASN A 129 0.99 12.26 -13.33
CA ASN A 129 2.00 12.78 -12.39
C ASN A 129 3.41 12.24 -12.65
N TRP A 130 3.56 11.20 -13.47
CA TRP A 130 4.84 10.54 -13.68
C TRP A 130 5.95 11.48 -14.19
N ALA A 131 5.65 12.34 -15.18
CA ALA A 131 6.64 13.26 -15.73
C ALA A 131 7.23 14.20 -14.65
N LYS A 132 6.38 14.68 -13.72
CA LYS A 132 6.79 15.51 -12.59
C LYS A 132 7.66 14.73 -11.61
N TRP A 133 7.28 13.50 -11.26
CA TRP A 133 8.10 12.68 -10.36
C TRP A 133 9.43 12.26 -10.99
N GLN A 134 9.43 11.97 -12.29
CA GLN A 134 10.63 11.62 -13.03
C GLN A 134 11.63 12.78 -13.05
N SER A 135 11.18 14.03 -13.23
CA SER A 135 12.07 15.19 -13.14
C SER A 135 12.62 15.43 -11.73
N GLN A 136 11.93 14.93 -10.70
CA GLN A 136 12.41 14.86 -9.31
C GLN A 136 13.32 13.65 -9.04
N GLY A 137 13.74 12.91 -10.08
CA GLY A 137 14.64 11.78 -9.96
C GLY A 137 13.98 10.48 -9.51
N LYS A 138 12.64 10.40 -9.52
CA LYS A 138 11.94 9.17 -9.11
C LYS A 138 12.14 8.05 -10.13
N LYS A 139 12.37 6.85 -9.59
CA LYS A 139 12.85 5.68 -10.35
C LYS A 139 11.76 4.64 -10.65
N GLY A 140 10.61 4.71 -9.99
CA GLY A 140 9.50 3.77 -10.18
C GLY A 140 8.34 4.10 -9.23
N ILE A 141 7.29 3.30 -9.29
CA ILE A 141 6.11 3.38 -8.42
C ILE A 141 5.98 2.08 -7.65
N VAL A 142 5.80 2.16 -6.33
CA VAL A 142 5.45 1.02 -5.49
C VAL A 142 4.14 1.27 -4.75
N LEU A 143 3.25 0.28 -4.77
CA LEU A 143 2.00 0.22 -4.03
C LEU A 143 2.10 -0.92 -3.01
N LEU A 144 2.12 -0.58 -1.73
CA LEU A 144 2.18 -1.52 -0.61
C LEU A 144 0.79 -1.59 0.03
N ILE A 145 0.20 -2.77 0.00
CA ILE A 145 -1.16 -3.03 0.46
C ILE A 145 -1.06 -3.95 1.68
N ASP A 146 -1.41 -3.45 2.85
CA ASP A 146 -1.45 -4.24 4.08
C ASP A 146 -2.86 -4.73 4.34
N LEU A 147 -3.13 -6.00 4.03
CA LEU A 147 -4.38 -6.66 4.38
C LEU A 147 -4.31 -7.11 5.84
N ASP A 148 -4.48 -6.14 6.74
CA ASP A 148 -4.49 -6.35 8.18
C ASP A 148 -5.89 -6.26 8.80
N GLY A 149 -6.12 -6.99 9.89
CA GLY A 149 -7.40 -7.15 10.56
C GLY A 149 -7.96 -8.58 10.50
N CYS A 150 -9.19 -8.77 10.99
CA CYS A 150 -9.86 -10.07 10.95
C CYS A 150 -9.90 -10.59 9.51
N ALA A 151 -9.37 -11.80 9.29
CA ALA A 151 -9.41 -12.43 7.98
C ALA A 151 -10.88 -12.55 7.55
N PRO A 152 -11.27 -12.02 6.38
CA PRO A 152 -12.63 -12.17 5.90
C PRO A 152 -12.91 -13.66 5.66
N GLN A 153 -14.19 -14.03 5.61
CA GLN A 153 -14.58 -15.39 5.22
C GLN A 153 -13.95 -15.74 3.85
N LYS A 154 -13.59 -17.01 3.64
CA LYS A 154 -12.85 -17.49 2.46
C LYS A 154 -13.45 -17.02 1.12
N GLN A 155 -14.77 -16.96 1.01
CA GLN A 155 -15.45 -16.45 -0.20
C GLN A 155 -15.09 -14.98 -0.46
N ARG A 156 -15.23 -14.12 0.54
CA ARG A 156 -14.91 -12.70 0.43
C ARG A 156 -13.43 -12.46 0.16
N LEU A 157 -12.55 -13.31 0.72
CA LEU A 157 -11.12 -13.27 0.41
C LEU A 157 -10.87 -13.51 -1.09
N ASN A 158 -11.50 -14.54 -1.69
CA ASN A 158 -11.36 -14.82 -3.12
C ASN A 158 -11.87 -13.68 -4.00
N GLU A 159 -13.02 -13.10 -3.65
CA GLU A 159 -13.57 -11.92 -4.33
C GLU A 159 -12.58 -10.75 -4.27
N LEU A 160 -12.06 -10.44 -3.08
CA LEU A 160 -11.09 -9.38 -2.89
C LEU A 160 -9.80 -9.59 -3.70
N PHE A 161 -9.31 -10.82 -3.80
CA PHE A 161 -8.15 -11.14 -4.64
C PHE A 161 -8.45 -10.98 -6.14
N ASN A 162 -9.67 -11.31 -6.59
CA ASN A 162 -10.07 -11.03 -7.97
C ASN A 162 -10.13 -9.52 -8.22
N ASP A 163 -10.68 -8.75 -7.28
CA ASP A 163 -10.72 -7.31 -7.37
C ASP A 163 -9.29 -6.71 -7.39
N PHE A 164 -8.36 -7.24 -6.58
CA PHE A 164 -6.94 -6.82 -6.62
C PHE A 164 -6.27 -7.10 -7.97
N LYS A 165 -6.60 -8.22 -8.63
CA LYS A 165 -6.07 -8.52 -9.97
C LYS A 165 -6.53 -7.49 -10.99
N GLU A 166 -7.83 -7.22 -11.01
CA GLU A 166 -8.40 -6.22 -11.89
C GLU A 166 -7.83 -4.82 -11.58
N PHE A 167 -7.56 -4.52 -10.30
CA PHE A 167 -6.93 -3.27 -9.86
C PHE A 167 -5.52 -3.10 -10.39
N ALA A 168 -4.66 -4.07 -10.12
CA ALA A 168 -3.31 -4.11 -10.62
C ALA A 168 -3.28 -4.02 -12.15
N TRP A 169 -4.12 -4.81 -12.84
CA TRP A 169 -4.15 -4.85 -14.30
C TRP A 169 -4.59 -3.51 -14.92
N ARG A 170 -5.61 -2.86 -14.38
CA ARG A 170 -6.08 -1.55 -14.86
C ARG A 170 -5.01 -0.47 -14.69
N ILE A 171 -4.32 -0.46 -13.55
CA ILE A 171 -3.19 0.45 -13.31
C ILE A 171 -2.08 0.19 -14.34
N GLU A 172 -1.68 -1.06 -14.52
CA GLU A 172 -0.63 -1.45 -15.45
C GLU A 172 -0.97 -1.03 -16.89
N LYS A 173 -2.23 -1.21 -17.31
CA LYS A 173 -2.70 -0.80 -18.64
C LYS A 173 -2.49 0.70 -18.88
N CYS A 174 -2.84 1.54 -17.90
CA CYS A 174 -2.60 2.99 -17.99
C CYS A 174 -1.11 3.32 -18.04
N LEU A 175 -0.29 2.67 -17.21
CA LEU A 175 1.14 2.97 -17.13
C LEU A 175 1.94 2.45 -18.33
N LYS A 176 1.47 1.40 -19.01
CA LYS A 176 2.11 0.83 -20.22
C LYS A 176 2.24 1.84 -21.36
N GLU A 177 1.48 2.93 -21.37
CA GLU A 177 1.61 3.95 -22.40
C GLU A 177 2.90 4.77 -22.26
N LEU A 178 3.43 4.88 -21.04
CA LEU A 178 4.68 5.56 -20.74
C LEU A 178 5.87 4.76 -21.28
N GLN A 179 6.71 5.40 -22.10
CA GLN A 179 7.89 4.78 -22.72
C GLN A 179 8.79 4.06 -21.70
N PHE A 180 8.97 4.64 -20.52
CA PHE A 180 9.75 4.06 -19.43
C PHE A 180 9.21 2.71 -18.92
N PHE A 181 7.88 2.51 -18.98
CA PHE A 181 7.23 1.25 -18.61
C PHE A 181 7.11 0.27 -19.79
N LYS A 182 7.13 0.77 -21.03
CA LYS A 182 7.26 -0.07 -22.25
C LYS A 182 8.61 -0.78 -22.30
N ASP A 183 9.68 -0.06 -21.98
CA ASP A 183 11.04 -0.58 -22.04
C ASP A 183 11.40 -1.40 -20.78
N ASN A 184 10.69 -1.19 -19.66
CA ASN A 184 10.99 -1.84 -18.40
C ASN A 184 9.78 -1.90 -17.44
N SER A 185 8.86 -2.84 -17.67
CA SER A 185 7.66 -3.06 -16.83
C SER A 185 7.93 -3.33 -15.33
N ARG A 186 9.22 -3.49 -14.96
CA ARG A 186 9.71 -3.73 -13.60
C ARG A 186 9.77 -2.47 -12.74
N ARG A 187 9.34 -1.33 -13.26
CA ARG A 187 9.30 -0.04 -12.55
C ARG A 187 7.96 0.21 -11.85
N LEU A 188 7.02 -0.75 -11.95
CA LEU A 188 5.86 -0.88 -11.08
C LEU A 188 6.11 -2.01 -10.09
N ARG A 189 5.76 -1.79 -8.84
CA ARG A 189 5.74 -2.80 -7.78
C ARG A 189 4.41 -2.73 -7.06
N VAL A 190 3.75 -3.86 -6.90
CA VAL A 190 2.55 -4.02 -6.07
C VAL A 190 2.80 -5.19 -5.15
N VAL A 191 2.86 -4.90 -3.85
CA VAL A 191 3.13 -5.89 -2.80
C VAL A 191 1.93 -5.92 -1.88
N ILE A 192 1.29 -7.09 -1.79
CA ILE A 192 0.15 -7.31 -0.91
C ILE A 192 0.64 -8.17 0.25
N ALA A 193 0.53 -7.69 1.49
CA ALA A 193 0.71 -8.53 2.67
C ALA A 193 -0.64 -9.05 3.15
N ALA A 194 -0.75 -10.34 3.43
CA ALA A 194 -2.00 -10.95 3.89
C ALA A 194 -1.77 -11.98 5.01
N ARG A 195 -2.73 -12.09 5.94
CA ARG A 195 -2.76 -13.16 6.95
C ARG A 195 -3.05 -14.52 6.27
N CYS A 196 -2.29 -15.56 6.62
CA CYS A 196 -2.49 -16.90 6.07
C CYS A 196 -3.04 -17.85 7.14
N LEU A 197 -4.27 -18.34 6.92
CA LEU A 197 -4.80 -19.58 7.49
C LEU A 197 -5.31 -20.45 6.32
N ILE A 198 -4.42 -20.77 5.38
CA ILE A 198 -4.61 -21.81 4.35
C ILE A 198 -5.67 -21.42 3.27
N ASP A 199 -5.40 -21.73 2.00
CA ASP A 199 -6.30 -21.52 0.84
C ASP A 199 -6.40 -20.12 0.19
N LEU A 200 -5.29 -19.38 0.09
CA LEU A 200 -5.22 -18.38 -0.98
C LEU A 200 -5.13 -19.10 -2.34
N PRO A 201 -5.89 -18.67 -3.36
CA PRO A 201 -5.80 -19.26 -4.70
C PRO A 201 -4.33 -19.31 -5.14
N LEU A 202 -3.93 -20.44 -5.73
CA LEU A 202 -2.64 -20.59 -6.39
C LEU A 202 -2.66 -19.68 -7.60
N ASP A 203 -2.22 -18.45 -7.39
CA ASP A 203 -2.29 -17.40 -8.38
C ASP A 203 -0.92 -17.14 -8.99
N ARG A 204 -0.87 -17.13 -10.33
CA ARG A 204 0.35 -16.80 -11.08
C ARG A 204 0.56 -15.29 -11.17
N THR A 205 -0.50 -14.49 -10.99
CA THR A 205 -0.41 -13.03 -11.06
C THR A 205 0.33 -12.45 -9.86
N PHE A 206 0.07 -12.96 -8.66
CA PHE A 206 0.82 -12.61 -7.45
C PHE A 206 1.61 -13.81 -6.92
N PRO A 207 2.86 -14.02 -7.40
CA PRO A 207 3.74 -15.03 -6.84
C PRO A 207 3.87 -14.86 -5.32
N LYS A 208 3.66 -15.97 -4.60
CA LYS A 208 3.68 -16.02 -3.14
C LYS A 208 5.10 -15.97 -2.60
N LEU A 209 5.31 -15.16 -1.57
CA LEU A 209 6.48 -15.16 -0.70
C LEU A 209 5.99 -15.47 0.73
N ILE A 210 6.33 -16.65 1.23
CA ILE A 210 5.95 -17.09 2.57
C ILE A 210 7.03 -16.63 3.54
N LEU A 211 6.63 -15.90 4.57
CA LEU A 211 7.52 -15.48 5.64
C LEU A 211 7.69 -16.62 6.66
N SER A 212 8.89 -17.16 6.81
CA SER A 212 9.25 -18.15 7.86
C SER A 212 9.21 -17.54 9.27
N PRO A 213 8.92 -18.28 10.35
CA PRO A 213 9.18 -17.76 11.70
C PRO A 213 10.67 -17.46 11.89
N PHE A 214 10.98 -16.60 12.86
CA PHE A 214 12.32 -16.12 13.21
C PHE A 214 13.34 -17.25 13.34
#